data_AF-A0A0D0D7R2-F1
#
_entry.id   AF-A0A0D0D7R2-F1
#
_cell.length_a   1.000
_cell.length_b   1.000
_cell.length_c   1.000
_cell.angle_alpha   90.00
_cell.angle_beta   90.00
_cell.angle_gamma   90.00
#
_symmetry.space_group_name_H-M   'P 1'
#
loop_
_entity.id
_entity.type
_entity.pdbx_description
1 polymer ?
#
loop_
_entity_poly.entity_id
_entity_poly.type
_entity_poly.pdbx_seq_one_letter_code
_entity_poly.pdbx_strand_id
1 'polypeptide(L)'
;KTRLEGELKARQPISDSDQEWLDNAGNLVDEEQVVDALDHASDYEQGLKRLNSHDKSVVEKLKNLAGSGEKNCAPVKKCKCPELPVNMSGDNLQKVTQKPAFTKKENATLEQRITILDWHHTNGENQSKTAKHFNAIYPNLQLKQLRISAWCKNEGRWQEEYEISPGSACSAKRICQTQHPEVTKMLDLWISKAMADGILLTSMVLHQKWTKFADLVGVPEDEQLNLGKGWLTQYKTRTGLKEMKHHGKAASVASKTVDKERPRIQELIKKCGYQLCDIFNADESSLFYA
;
A
#
# COMPACT_ATOMS: atom_id res chain seq x y z
N LYS A 1 28.14 7.13 -20.25
CA LYS A 1 26.76 6.80 -19.82
C LYS A 1 25.71 7.64 -20.58
N THR A 2 25.63 8.96 -20.37
CA THR A 2 24.62 9.83 -21.02
C THR A 2 24.65 9.83 -22.56
N ARG A 3 25.83 9.73 -23.20
CA ARG A 3 25.97 9.58 -24.66
C ARG A 3 25.36 8.27 -25.16
N LEU A 4 25.74 7.14 -24.54
CA LEU A 4 25.28 5.79 -24.88
C LEU A 4 23.77 5.60 -24.66
N GLU A 5 23.22 6.19 -23.59
CA GLU A 5 21.77 6.19 -23.34
C GLU A 5 21.00 6.93 -24.43
N GLY A 6 21.57 7.99 -25.00
CA GLY A 6 21.01 8.71 -26.15
C GLY A 6 21.05 7.87 -27.43
N GLU A 7 22.17 7.19 -27.69
CA GLU A 7 22.37 6.35 -28.89
C GLU A 7 21.47 5.09 -28.87
N LEU A 8 21.29 4.47 -27.70
CA LEU A 8 20.35 3.36 -27.49
C LEU A 8 18.89 3.80 -27.71
N LYS A 9 18.50 4.97 -27.20
CA LYS A 9 17.17 5.55 -27.47
C LYS A 9 16.95 5.86 -28.95
N ALA A 10 18.01 6.19 -29.67
CA ALA A 10 17.98 6.45 -31.11
C ALA A 10 18.11 5.19 -31.99
N ARG A 11 18.22 3.99 -31.39
CA ARG A 11 18.41 2.69 -32.08
C ARG A 11 19.60 2.65 -33.04
N GLN A 12 20.67 3.39 -32.75
CA GLN A 12 21.89 3.33 -33.53
C GLN A 12 22.71 2.07 -33.16
N PRO A 13 23.48 1.50 -34.11
CA PRO A 13 24.38 0.41 -33.79
C PRO A 13 25.45 0.87 -32.79
N ILE A 14 25.63 0.09 -31.73
CA ILE A 14 26.60 0.36 -30.67
C ILE A 14 28.00 0.14 -31.25
N SER A 15 28.94 1.04 -30.94
CA SER A 15 30.34 0.89 -31.32
C SER A 15 30.97 -0.34 -30.66
N ASP A 16 31.87 -1.04 -31.34
CA ASP A 16 32.57 -2.21 -30.78
C ASP A 16 33.26 -1.89 -29.44
N SER A 17 33.79 -0.68 -29.29
CA SER A 17 34.41 -0.22 -28.03
C SER A 17 33.40 -0.03 -26.89
N ASP A 18 32.17 0.38 -27.23
CA ASP A 18 31.11 0.58 -26.24
C ASP A 18 30.45 -0.77 -25.87
N GLN A 19 30.42 -1.72 -26.79
CA GLN A 19 30.03 -3.11 -26.51
C GLN A 19 31.05 -3.79 -25.58
N GLU A 20 32.36 -3.68 -25.87
CA GLU A 20 33.40 -4.22 -25.00
C GLU A 20 33.39 -3.57 -23.60
N TRP A 21 33.01 -2.29 -23.52
CA TRP A 21 32.82 -1.61 -22.24
C TRP A 21 31.60 -2.14 -21.49
N LEU A 22 30.47 -2.35 -22.17
CA LEU A 22 29.23 -2.90 -21.58
C LEU A 22 29.40 -4.34 -21.11
N ASP A 23 30.20 -5.15 -21.80
CA ASP A 23 30.46 -6.55 -21.44
C ASP A 23 31.49 -6.69 -20.30
N ASN A 24 32.31 -5.66 -20.07
CA ASN A 24 33.35 -5.67 -19.04
C ASN A 24 33.09 -4.61 -17.95
N ALA A 25 33.69 -3.42 -18.06
CA ALA A 25 33.72 -2.43 -16.99
C ALA A 25 32.35 -1.80 -16.65
N GLY A 26 31.38 -1.91 -17.56
CA GLY A 26 30.00 -1.45 -17.37
C GLY A 26 29.03 -2.54 -16.93
N ASN A 27 29.42 -3.82 -16.97
CA ASN A 27 28.57 -4.93 -16.54
C ASN A 27 28.59 -5.08 -15.02
N LEU A 28 27.71 -4.37 -14.32
CA LEU A 28 27.62 -4.42 -12.86
C LEU A 28 26.81 -5.61 -12.31
N VAL A 29 26.32 -6.48 -13.20
CA VAL A 29 25.45 -7.61 -12.86
C VAL A 29 26.20 -8.62 -11.99
N ASP A 30 27.51 -8.79 -12.23
CA ASP A 30 28.35 -9.70 -11.46
C ASP A 30 28.61 -9.17 -10.04
N GLU A 31 28.74 -7.84 -9.85
CA GLU A 31 28.82 -7.19 -8.54
C GLU A 31 27.51 -7.33 -7.74
N GLU A 32 26.36 -7.08 -8.38
CA GLU A 32 25.05 -7.14 -7.73
C GLU A 32 24.70 -8.56 -7.28
N GLN A 33 24.97 -9.56 -8.12
CA GLN A 33 24.74 -10.97 -7.80
C GLN A 33 25.59 -11.45 -6.61
N VAL A 34 26.82 -10.96 -6.49
CA VAL A 34 27.72 -11.30 -5.37
C VAL A 34 27.28 -10.62 -4.08
N VAL A 35 26.81 -9.36 -4.14
CA VAL A 35 26.24 -8.65 -2.99
C VAL A 35 24.97 -9.35 -2.50
N ASP A 36 24.06 -9.72 -3.41
CA ASP A 36 22.86 -10.49 -3.07
C ASP A 36 23.21 -11.82 -2.41
N ALA A 37 24.19 -12.56 -2.93
CA ALA A 37 24.61 -13.83 -2.34
C ALA A 37 25.19 -13.66 -0.92
N LEU A 38 25.85 -12.54 -0.63
CA LEU A 38 26.39 -12.22 0.69
C LEU A 38 25.29 -11.75 1.66
N ASP A 39 24.29 -11.01 1.21
CA ASP A 39 23.16 -10.53 2.04
C ASP A 39 22.25 -11.68 2.50
N HIS A 40 22.16 -12.75 1.72
CA HIS A 40 21.41 -13.96 2.09
C HIS A 40 22.22 -14.93 2.97
N ALA A 41 23.53 -14.70 3.16
CA ALA A 41 24.33 -15.49 4.08
C ALA A 41 24.11 -15.04 5.53
N SER A 42 23.97 -15.99 6.45
CA SER A 42 23.79 -15.70 7.88
C SER A 42 25.01 -15.04 8.53
N ASP A 43 26.17 -15.16 7.91
CA ASP A 43 27.44 -14.61 8.37
C ASP A 43 28.35 -14.28 7.17
N TYR A 44 28.97 -13.10 7.20
CA TYR A 44 29.79 -12.55 6.10
C TYR A 44 31.01 -13.44 5.81
N GLU A 45 31.67 -13.95 6.85
CA GLU A 45 32.81 -14.86 6.69
C GLU A 45 32.41 -16.21 6.10
N GLN A 46 31.18 -16.65 6.36
CA GLN A 46 30.63 -17.88 5.80
C GLN A 46 30.18 -17.71 4.35
N GLY A 47 29.64 -16.53 3.99
CA GLY A 47 29.34 -16.13 2.63
C GLY A 47 30.58 -16.12 1.74
N LEU A 48 31.68 -15.50 2.19
CA LEU A 48 32.95 -15.45 1.46
C LEU A 48 33.53 -16.84 1.13
N LYS A 49 33.29 -17.84 2.00
CA LYS A 49 33.75 -19.22 1.76
C LYS A 49 32.96 -19.92 0.66
N ARG A 50 31.71 -19.52 0.42
CA ARG A 50 30.82 -20.10 -0.60
C ARG A 50 31.01 -19.49 -1.99
N LEU A 51 31.66 -18.33 -2.08
CA LEU A 51 31.93 -17.62 -3.33
C LEU A 51 32.97 -18.34 -4.21
N ASN A 52 32.77 -18.29 -5.53
CA ASN A 52 33.71 -18.83 -6.51
C ASN A 52 34.96 -17.93 -6.64
N SER A 53 36.01 -18.39 -7.32
CA SER A 53 37.25 -17.62 -7.52
C SER A 53 37.03 -16.29 -8.24
N HIS A 54 36.03 -16.22 -9.12
CA HIS A 54 35.66 -15.01 -9.84
C HIS A 54 35.00 -13.99 -8.88
N ASP A 55 33.96 -14.41 -8.17
CA ASP A 55 33.23 -13.62 -7.18
C ASP A 55 34.15 -13.06 -6.08
N LYS A 56 35.15 -13.83 -5.66
CA LYS A 56 36.16 -13.37 -4.68
C LYS A 56 36.99 -12.20 -5.23
N SER A 57 37.33 -12.22 -6.51
CA SER A 57 38.03 -11.10 -7.17
C SER A 57 37.12 -9.86 -7.26
N VAL A 58 35.83 -10.05 -7.45
CA VAL A 58 34.83 -8.97 -7.44
C VAL A 58 34.73 -8.33 -6.05
N VAL A 59 34.65 -9.13 -4.98
CA VAL A 59 34.68 -8.61 -3.59
C VAL A 59 35.96 -7.83 -3.30
N GLU A 60 37.11 -8.29 -3.79
CA GLU A 60 38.39 -7.60 -3.60
C GLU A 60 38.43 -6.25 -4.34
N LYS A 61 37.91 -6.19 -5.57
CA LYS A 61 37.73 -4.94 -6.32
C LYS A 61 36.82 -3.97 -5.57
N LEU A 62 35.68 -4.44 -5.05
CA LEU A 62 34.74 -3.63 -4.26
C LEU A 62 35.40 -3.09 -2.98
N LYS A 63 36.20 -3.91 -2.30
CA LYS A 63 36.95 -3.50 -1.11
C LYS A 63 37.99 -2.43 -1.42
N ASN A 64 38.68 -2.52 -2.56
CA ASN A 64 39.64 -1.52 -3.02
C ASN A 64 38.96 -0.19 -3.42
N LEU A 65 37.76 -0.25 -4.00
CA LEU A 65 36.93 0.92 -4.29
C LEU A 65 36.45 1.61 -2.98
N ALA A 66 36.08 0.83 -1.97
CA ALA A 66 35.66 1.36 -0.66
C ALA A 66 36.83 1.98 0.15
N GLY A 67 38.07 1.53 -0.07
CA GLY A 67 39.26 2.05 0.62
C GLY A 67 39.69 3.47 0.23
N SER A 68 39.11 4.07 -0.81
CA SER A 68 39.50 5.40 -1.31
C SER A 68 38.70 6.57 -0.71
N GLY A 69 37.95 6.34 0.37
CA GLY A 69 37.06 7.33 0.98
C GLY A 69 37.01 7.29 2.50
N GLU A 70 38.13 7.49 3.20
CA GLU A 70 38.10 7.73 4.64
C GLU A 70 37.58 9.14 4.97
N LYS A 71 36.31 9.22 5.41
CA LYS A 71 35.85 10.27 6.33
C LYS A 71 35.28 9.61 7.58
N ASN A 72 36.02 9.78 8.68
CA ASN A 72 35.70 9.31 10.03
C ASN A 72 34.33 9.77 10.52
N CYS A 73 33.53 8.86 11.08
CA CYS A 73 32.47 9.18 12.05
C CYS A 73 32.49 8.13 13.17
N ALA A 74 32.72 8.63 14.39
CA ALA A 74 32.86 7.86 15.63
C ALA A 74 31.51 7.26 16.10
N PRO A 75 31.52 6.19 16.93
CA PRO A 75 30.32 5.45 17.28
C PRO A 75 29.51 6.15 18.38
N VAL A 76 28.22 6.38 18.10
CA VAL A 76 27.25 6.87 19.09
C VAL A 76 26.94 5.75 20.09
N LYS A 77 27.24 6.02 21.37
CA LYS A 77 26.96 5.16 22.52
C LYS A 77 25.45 5.02 22.74
N LYS A 78 24.99 3.78 22.91
CA LYS A 78 23.64 3.43 23.42
C LYS A 78 23.42 4.07 24.80
N CYS A 79 22.52 5.03 24.90
CA CYS A 79 22.11 5.61 26.18
C CYS A 79 20.99 4.75 26.81
N LYS A 80 21.33 4.24 27.99
CA LYS A 80 20.54 3.51 28.97
C LYS A 80 19.59 4.49 29.68
N CYS A 81 18.34 4.10 29.91
CA CYS A 81 17.37 4.88 30.71
C CYS A 81 17.86 5.03 32.16
N PRO A 82 17.69 6.19 32.83
CA PRO A 82 17.96 6.32 34.25
C PRO A 82 16.74 5.91 35.09
N GLU A 83 16.97 5.06 36.09
CA GLU A 83 16.09 4.88 37.25
C GLU A 83 16.45 5.88 38.37
N LEU A 84 15.52 6.03 39.32
CA LEU A 84 15.62 6.39 40.76
C LEU A 84 14.70 7.57 41.16
N PRO A 85 14.22 7.69 42.43
CA PRO A 85 14.05 6.69 43.50
C PRO A 85 12.67 6.75 44.23
N VAL A 86 12.50 5.81 45.16
CA VAL A 86 11.41 5.51 46.11
C VAL A 86 11.53 6.47 47.34
N ASN A 87 10.53 7.03 48.03
CA ASN A 87 9.54 6.39 48.92
C ASN A 87 8.67 7.42 49.71
N MET A 88 7.58 6.90 50.32
CA MET A 88 6.79 7.37 51.50
C MET A 88 5.43 8.08 51.36
N SER A 89 4.51 7.52 52.15
CA SER A 89 3.05 7.69 52.27
C SER A 89 2.59 8.89 53.13
N GLY A 90 1.31 9.25 53.00
CA GLY A 90 0.56 10.03 54.02
C GLY A 90 -0.74 10.67 53.51
N ASP A 91 -1.85 10.37 54.18
CA ASP A 91 -3.27 10.67 53.88
C ASP A 91 -3.68 12.15 53.71
N ASN A 92 -4.67 12.47 52.86
CA ASN A 92 -6.10 12.69 53.23
C ASN A 92 -6.95 13.51 52.22
N LEU A 93 -8.21 13.08 52.06
CA LEU A 93 -9.46 13.79 51.69
C LEU A 93 -9.65 14.56 50.35
N GLN A 94 -10.38 13.89 49.45
CA GLN A 94 -11.56 14.32 48.66
C GLN A 94 -11.66 15.75 48.06
N LYS A 95 -11.73 15.81 46.72
CA LYS A 95 -12.79 16.56 46.03
C LYS A 95 -13.14 15.89 44.70
N VAL A 96 -14.35 15.32 44.65
CA VAL A 96 -14.95 14.74 43.44
C VAL A 96 -15.31 15.86 42.47
N THR A 97 -14.77 15.81 41.26
CA THR A 97 -15.33 16.49 40.10
C THR A 97 -15.12 15.57 38.92
N GLN A 98 -16.21 15.12 38.32
CA GLN A 98 -16.22 14.11 37.26
C GLN A 98 -15.39 14.62 36.06
N LYS A 99 -14.26 13.95 35.77
CA LYS A 99 -13.49 14.17 34.55
C LYS A 99 -14.26 13.52 33.39
N PRO A 100 -14.53 14.23 32.28
CA PRO A 100 -14.99 13.55 31.07
C PRO A 100 -13.86 12.64 30.59
N ALA A 101 -14.21 11.43 30.17
CA ALA A 101 -13.28 10.46 29.62
C ALA A 101 -12.64 11.03 28.34
N PHE A 102 -11.47 11.65 28.47
CA PHE A 102 -10.68 12.11 27.34
C PHE A 102 -10.13 10.90 26.59
N THR A 103 -10.79 10.52 25.51
CA THR A 103 -10.23 9.62 24.51
C THR A 103 -9.34 10.44 23.57
N LYS A 104 -8.39 9.76 22.93
CA LYS A 104 -7.25 10.32 22.19
C LYS A 104 -7.64 11.48 21.24
N LYS A 105 -6.73 12.43 21.02
CA LYS A 105 -6.93 13.53 20.07
C LYS A 105 -7.30 13.01 18.68
N GLU A 106 -8.40 13.51 18.12
CA GLU A 106 -8.89 13.09 16.81
C GLU A 106 -8.67 14.16 15.73
N ASN A 107 -8.57 13.70 14.48
CA ASN A 107 -8.57 14.57 13.30
C ASN A 107 -10.01 14.81 12.86
N ALA A 108 -10.31 16.04 12.45
CA ALA A 108 -11.62 16.41 11.93
C ALA A 108 -11.87 15.75 10.56
N THR A 109 -13.04 15.13 10.47
CA THR A 109 -13.67 14.58 9.27
C THR A 109 -14.00 15.70 8.26
N LEU A 110 -14.14 15.39 6.96
CA LEU A 110 -14.46 16.40 5.95
C LEU A 110 -15.82 17.06 6.21
N GLU A 111 -16.85 16.29 6.57
CA GLU A 111 -18.17 16.80 7.00
C GLU A 111 -18.06 17.78 8.18
N GLN A 112 -17.25 17.42 9.17
CA GLN A 112 -17.02 18.26 10.34
C GLN A 112 -16.32 19.56 9.94
N ARG A 113 -15.41 19.55 8.97
CA ARG A 113 -14.76 20.77 8.49
C ARG A 113 -15.74 21.70 7.80
N ILE A 114 -16.62 21.17 6.95
CA ILE A 114 -17.57 21.96 6.17
C ILE A 114 -18.62 22.58 7.08
N THR A 115 -19.22 21.78 7.96
CA THR A 115 -20.14 22.30 8.99
C THR A 115 -19.53 23.39 9.87
N ILE A 116 -18.24 23.27 10.20
CA ILE A 116 -17.51 24.31 10.93
C ILE A 116 -17.31 25.59 10.08
N LEU A 117 -17.04 25.45 8.79
CA LEU A 117 -16.87 26.56 7.85
C LEU A 117 -18.20 27.27 7.57
N ASP A 118 -19.29 26.53 7.32
CA ASP A 118 -20.63 27.10 7.12
C ASP A 118 -21.09 27.92 8.34
N TRP A 119 -20.85 27.40 9.55
CA TRP A 119 -21.13 28.12 10.78
C TRP A 119 -20.26 29.36 10.95
N HIS A 120 -18.98 29.29 10.56
CA HIS A 120 -18.06 30.43 10.61
C HIS A 120 -18.54 31.59 9.75
N HIS A 121 -19.05 31.30 8.54
CA HIS A 121 -19.62 32.30 7.63
C HIS A 121 -20.93 32.87 8.13
N THR A 122 -21.78 32.03 8.72
CA THR A 122 -23.06 32.47 9.30
C THR A 122 -22.88 33.37 10.53
N ASN A 123 -21.79 33.17 11.29
CA ASN A 123 -21.57 33.84 12.58
C ASN A 123 -20.54 34.99 12.54
N GLY A 124 -20.25 35.52 11.34
CA GLY A 124 -19.45 36.74 11.17
C GLY A 124 -17.94 36.54 11.40
N GLU A 125 -17.41 35.39 10.99
CA GLU A 125 -15.97 35.13 10.82
C GLU A 125 -15.09 35.18 12.08
N ASN A 126 -15.68 35.00 13.27
CA ASN A 126 -14.89 34.98 14.50
C ASN A 126 -14.31 33.59 14.79
N GLN A 127 -13.07 33.37 14.33
CA GLN A 127 -12.34 32.10 14.45
C GLN A 127 -12.22 31.59 15.90
N SER A 128 -12.03 32.49 16.87
CA SER A 128 -11.89 32.12 18.29
C SER A 128 -13.20 31.64 18.89
N LYS A 129 -14.32 32.32 18.55
CA LYS A 129 -15.67 31.90 18.97
C LYS A 129 -16.05 30.57 18.35
N THR A 130 -15.74 30.39 17.07
CA THR A 130 -15.96 29.13 16.33
C THR A 130 -15.20 27.97 17.00
N ALA A 131 -13.92 28.16 17.31
CA ALA A 131 -13.13 27.14 18.01
C ALA A 131 -13.75 26.74 19.36
N LYS A 132 -14.19 27.72 20.15
CA LYS A 132 -14.80 27.48 21.47
C LYS A 132 -16.12 26.74 21.36
N HIS A 133 -16.99 27.13 20.43
CA HIS A 133 -18.28 26.50 20.20
C HIS A 133 -18.11 25.02 19.81
N PHE A 134 -17.26 24.74 18.82
CA PHE A 134 -17.06 23.37 18.34
C PHE A 134 -16.17 22.51 19.24
N ASN A 135 -15.35 23.09 20.12
CA ASN A 135 -14.69 22.32 21.17
C ASN A 135 -15.67 21.83 22.25
N ALA A 136 -16.79 22.52 22.46
CA ALA A 136 -17.84 22.05 23.36
C ALA A 136 -18.63 20.89 22.74
N ILE A 137 -18.87 20.94 21.43
CA ILE A 137 -19.58 19.90 20.67
C ILE A 137 -18.67 18.69 20.40
N TYR A 138 -17.40 18.96 20.06
CA TYR A 138 -16.39 17.97 19.71
C TYR A 138 -15.15 18.10 20.60
N PRO A 139 -15.20 17.60 21.85
CA PRO A 139 -14.10 17.75 22.81
C PRO A 139 -12.79 17.09 22.35
N ASN A 140 -12.87 16.04 21.53
CA ASN A 140 -11.70 15.30 21.03
C ASN A 140 -10.98 16.01 19.86
N LEU A 141 -11.62 16.98 19.19
CA LEU A 141 -11.04 17.69 18.05
C LEU A 141 -9.99 18.73 18.49
N GLN A 142 -10.16 19.31 19.68
CA GLN A 142 -9.27 20.33 20.27
C GLN A 142 -8.84 21.41 19.25
N LEU A 143 -9.84 22.04 18.64
CA LEU A 143 -9.68 23.10 17.65
C LEU A 143 -9.00 24.31 18.27
N LYS A 144 -7.98 24.81 17.57
CA LYS A 144 -7.31 26.07 17.85
C LYS A 144 -7.67 27.07 16.78
N GLN A 145 -7.63 28.36 17.10
CA GLN A 145 -7.89 29.45 16.14
C GLN A 145 -7.09 29.28 14.84
N LEU A 146 -5.77 29.02 14.94
CA LEU A 146 -4.90 28.82 13.77
C LEU A 146 -5.38 27.70 12.85
N ARG A 147 -6.01 26.65 13.40
CA ARG A 147 -6.50 25.51 12.61
C ARG A 147 -7.68 25.93 11.74
N ILE A 148 -8.60 26.74 12.27
CA ILE A 148 -9.75 27.26 11.50
C ILE A 148 -9.24 28.24 10.44
N SER A 149 -8.30 29.12 10.78
CA SER A 149 -7.67 30.00 9.77
C SER A 149 -7.04 29.20 8.62
N ALA A 150 -6.34 28.11 8.91
CA ALA A 150 -5.77 27.23 7.89
C ALA A 150 -6.83 26.50 7.04
N TRP A 151 -8.01 26.24 7.61
CA TRP A 151 -9.14 25.66 6.87
C TRP A 151 -9.78 26.70 5.95
N CYS A 152 -10.03 27.93 6.43
CA CYS A 152 -10.55 29.03 5.60
C CYS A 152 -9.64 29.30 4.39
N LYS A 153 -8.32 29.26 4.56
CA LYS A 153 -7.37 29.44 3.44
C LYS A 153 -7.49 28.38 2.34
N ASN A 154 -7.93 27.17 2.71
CA ASN A 154 -8.05 26.04 1.79
C ASN A 154 -9.53 25.71 1.50
N GLU A 155 -10.45 26.61 1.83
CA GLU A 155 -11.89 26.38 1.81
C GLU A 155 -12.40 25.85 0.47
N GLY A 156 -12.02 26.50 -0.64
CA GLY A 156 -12.43 26.05 -1.97
C GLY A 156 -12.02 24.61 -2.27
N ARG A 157 -10.84 24.17 -1.79
CA ARG A 157 -10.38 22.78 -1.96
C ARG A 157 -11.23 21.80 -1.14
N TRP A 158 -11.69 22.20 0.06
CA TRP A 158 -12.53 21.34 0.89
C TRP A 158 -13.96 21.24 0.34
N GLN A 159 -14.50 22.33 -0.22
CA GLN A 159 -15.82 22.36 -0.85
C GLN A 159 -15.84 21.53 -2.14
N GLU A 160 -14.87 21.72 -3.03
CA GLU A 160 -14.76 20.95 -4.28
C GLU A 160 -14.66 19.43 -4.01
N GLU A 161 -13.87 19.02 -3.01
CA GLU A 161 -13.72 17.61 -2.63
C GLU A 161 -15.02 17.01 -2.07
N TYR A 162 -15.82 17.81 -1.36
CA TYR A 162 -17.11 17.35 -0.84
C TYR A 162 -18.11 17.07 -1.96
N GLU A 163 -18.18 17.96 -2.93
CA GLU A 163 -19.03 17.80 -4.11
C GLU A 163 -18.61 16.61 -4.99
N ILE A 164 -17.30 16.33 -5.09
CA ILE A 164 -16.78 15.19 -5.85
C ILE A 164 -17.04 13.85 -5.12
N SER A 165 -17.19 13.85 -3.80
CA SER A 165 -17.27 12.62 -2.98
C SER A 165 -18.57 12.50 -2.17
N PRO A 166 -19.76 12.43 -2.82
CA PRO A 166 -21.01 12.20 -2.11
C PRO A 166 -21.07 10.75 -1.59
N GLY A 167 -20.99 10.58 -0.27
CA GLY A 167 -21.11 9.27 0.42
C GLY A 167 -19.99 8.96 1.42
N SER A 168 -19.68 7.68 1.63
CA SER A 168 -18.74 7.16 2.66
C SER A 168 -17.35 7.86 2.71
N ALA A 169 -16.94 8.55 1.65
CA ALA A 169 -15.72 9.34 1.58
C ALA A 169 -15.75 10.61 2.45
N CYS A 170 -16.93 11.12 2.79
CA CYS A 170 -17.12 12.25 3.68
C CYS A 170 -16.57 11.98 5.10
N SER A 171 -16.50 10.71 5.52
CA SER A 171 -15.88 10.24 6.77
C SER A 171 -14.34 10.30 6.79
N ALA A 172 -13.70 10.57 5.66
CA ALA A 172 -12.26 10.54 5.53
C ALA A 172 -11.59 11.72 6.28
N LYS A 173 -10.58 11.40 7.11
CA LYS A 173 -9.85 12.37 7.93
C LYS A 173 -8.66 13.03 7.19
N ARG A 174 -8.26 12.48 6.04
CA ARG A 174 -7.17 12.97 5.19
C ARG A 174 -7.56 12.81 3.72
N ILE A 175 -7.21 13.81 2.91
CA ILE A 175 -7.23 13.67 1.45
C ILE A 175 -6.14 12.65 1.09
N CYS A 176 -6.54 11.53 0.52
CA CYS A 176 -5.60 10.58 -0.06
C CYS A 176 -5.49 10.90 -1.56
N GLN A 177 -4.76 11.96 -1.90
CA GLN A 177 -4.33 12.14 -3.27
C GLN A 177 -3.32 11.04 -3.56
N THR A 178 -3.74 10.06 -4.35
CA THR A 178 -2.79 9.13 -4.98
C THR A 178 -1.86 9.99 -5.81
N GLN A 179 -0.54 9.76 -5.72
CA GLN A 179 0.46 10.62 -6.37
C GLN A 179 0.21 10.78 -7.87
N HIS A 180 -0.54 9.86 -8.49
CA HIS A 180 -0.95 9.89 -9.88
C HIS A 180 -2.47 9.63 -10.02
N PRO A 181 -3.32 10.68 -9.93
CA PRO A 181 -4.78 10.51 -10.03
C PRO A 181 -5.23 10.10 -11.43
N GLU A 182 -4.49 10.50 -12.47
CA GLU A 182 -4.79 10.16 -13.87
C GLU A 182 -4.60 8.66 -14.14
N VAL A 183 -3.46 8.11 -13.73
CA VAL A 183 -3.15 6.68 -13.83
C VAL A 183 -4.17 5.85 -13.04
N THR A 184 -4.60 6.34 -11.87
CA THR A 184 -5.62 5.69 -11.05
C THR A 184 -6.96 5.62 -11.79
N LYS A 185 -7.41 6.73 -12.41
CA LYS A 185 -8.65 6.76 -13.21
C LYS A 185 -8.60 5.80 -14.40
N MET A 186 -7.46 5.74 -15.11
CA MET A 186 -7.27 4.78 -16.21
C MET A 186 -7.37 3.34 -15.72
N LEU A 187 -6.80 3.05 -14.56
CA LEU A 187 -6.86 1.73 -13.96
C LEU A 187 -8.30 1.36 -13.55
N ASP A 188 -9.05 2.28 -12.93
CA ASP A 188 -10.44 2.06 -12.53
C ASP A 188 -11.35 1.76 -13.73
N LEU A 189 -11.18 2.50 -14.83
CA LEU A 189 -11.88 2.25 -16.09
C LEU A 189 -11.53 0.88 -16.68
N TRP A 190 -10.24 0.53 -16.66
CA TRP A 190 -9.79 -0.78 -17.16
C TRP A 190 -10.33 -1.93 -16.32
N ILE A 191 -10.35 -1.80 -14.99
CA ILE A 191 -10.92 -2.79 -14.08
C ILE A 191 -12.42 -2.97 -14.34
N SER A 192 -13.15 -1.87 -14.53
CA SER A 192 -14.58 -1.93 -14.84
C SER A 192 -14.85 -2.72 -16.13
N LYS A 193 -14.02 -2.50 -17.17
CA LYS A 193 -14.08 -3.28 -18.41
C LYS A 193 -13.69 -4.74 -18.19
N ALA A 194 -12.60 -5.01 -17.48
CA ALA A 194 -12.13 -6.37 -17.23
C ALA A 194 -13.14 -7.21 -16.42
N MET A 195 -13.86 -6.59 -15.48
CA MET A 195 -14.95 -7.24 -14.76
C MET A 195 -16.14 -7.54 -15.67
N ALA A 196 -16.49 -6.64 -16.60
CA ALA A 196 -17.53 -6.89 -17.59
C ALA A 196 -17.16 -8.05 -18.54
N ASP A 197 -15.88 -8.16 -18.90
CA ASP A 197 -15.33 -9.23 -19.73
C ASP A 197 -15.11 -10.55 -18.96
N GLY A 198 -15.38 -10.58 -17.64
CA GLY A 198 -15.20 -11.77 -16.80
C GLY A 198 -13.74 -12.19 -16.59
N ILE A 199 -12.79 -11.28 -16.77
CA ILE A 199 -11.36 -11.54 -16.62
C ILE A 199 -11.00 -11.59 -15.13
N LEU A 200 -10.25 -12.62 -14.73
CA LEU A 200 -9.72 -12.73 -13.37
C LEU A 200 -8.65 -11.67 -13.12
N LEU A 201 -8.93 -10.78 -12.18
CA LEU A 201 -8.04 -9.69 -11.78
C LEU A 201 -7.09 -10.16 -10.67
N THR A 202 -5.93 -10.67 -11.06
CA THR A 202 -4.85 -10.99 -10.12
C THR A 202 -4.06 -9.73 -9.75
N SER A 203 -3.56 -9.68 -8.52
CA SER A 203 -2.64 -8.64 -8.00
C SER A 203 -1.54 -8.27 -8.99
N MET A 204 -0.90 -9.27 -9.61
CA MET A 204 0.18 -9.08 -10.56
C MET A 204 -0.27 -8.41 -11.87
N VAL A 205 -1.48 -8.73 -12.35
CA VAL A 205 -2.07 -8.11 -13.55
C VAL A 205 -2.38 -6.65 -13.27
N LEU A 206 -2.90 -6.33 -12.08
CA LEU A 206 -3.15 -4.95 -11.66
C LEU A 206 -1.85 -4.14 -11.61
N HIS A 207 -0.77 -4.72 -11.07
CA HIS A 207 0.54 -4.05 -11.04
C HIS A 207 1.06 -3.78 -12.46
N GLN A 208 1.09 -4.80 -13.31
CA GLN A 208 1.57 -4.65 -14.69
C GLN A 208 0.74 -3.61 -15.47
N LYS A 209 -0.58 -3.57 -15.27
CA LYS A 209 -1.43 -2.58 -15.91
C LYS A 209 -1.17 -1.18 -15.39
N TRP A 210 -1.00 -1.03 -14.08
CA TRP A 210 -0.65 0.26 -13.49
C TRP A 210 0.68 0.79 -14.06
N THR A 211 1.73 -0.04 -14.11
CA THR A 211 3.04 0.36 -14.68
C THR A 211 2.89 0.82 -16.13
N LYS A 212 2.17 0.05 -16.96
CA LYS A 212 1.92 0.46 -18.36
C LYS A 212 1.16 1.78 -18.47
N PHE A 213 0.23 2.06 -17.57
CA PHE A 213 -0.46 3.36 -17.56
C PHE A 213 0.45 4.49 -17.07
N ALA A 214 1.33 4.22 -16.10
CA ALA A 214 2.34 5.18 -15.65
C ALA A 214 3.33 5.54 -16.77
N ASP A 215 3.79 4.53 -17.53
CA ASP A 215 4.67 4.73 -18.69
C ASP A 215 3.99 5.58 -19.78
N LEU A 216 2.70 5.35 -20.03
CA LEU A 216 1.93 6.12 -21.02
C LEU A 216 1.73 7.58 -20.62
N VAL A 217 1.60 7.86 -19.32
CA VAL A 217 1.50 9.23 -18.78
C VAL A 217 2.87 9.90 -18.69
N GLY A 218 3.96 9.15 -18.86
CA GLY A 218 5.33 9.66 -18.82
C GLY A 218 5.84 9.89 -17.40
N VAL A 219 5.32 9.15 -16.41
CA VAL A 219 5.80 9.22 -15.02
C VAL A 219 7.21 8.61 -14.96
N PRO A 220 8.25 9.37 -14.57
CA PRO A 220 9.61 8.84 -14.48
C PRO A 220 9.67 7.71 -13.45
N GLU A 221 10.50 6.70 -13.71
CA GLU A 221 10.63 5.48 -12.89
C GLU A 221 10.89 5.80 -11.41
N ASP A 222 11.63 6.89 -11.16
CA ASP A 222 11.96 7.43 -9.84
C ASP A 222 10.73 7.96 -9.05
N GLU A 223 9.66 8.37 -9.75
CA GLU A 223 8.39 8.84 -9.19
C GLU A 223 7.27 7.79 -9.28
N GLN A 224 7.57 6.62 -9.84
CA GLN A 224 6.62 5.51 -9.84
C GLN A 224 6.43 5.05 -8.39
N LEU A 225 5.16 4.90 -8.01
CA LEU A 225 4.82 4.39 -6.69
C LEU A 225 5.46 3.02 -6.54
N ASN A 226 6.17 2.80 -5.45
CA ASN A 226 6.56 1.46 -5.04
C ASN A 226 5.27 0.63 -4.85
N LEU A 227 4.93 -0.19 -5.85
CA LEU A 227 3.75 -1.04 -5.91
C LEU A 227 3.89 -2.23 -4.96
N GLY A 228 4.16 -1.96 -3.69
CA GLY A 228 4.23 -2.98 -2.65
C GLY A 228 2.83 -3.51 -2.28
N LYS A 229 2.79 -4.58 -1.49
CA LYS A 229 1.54 -5.19 -0.99
C LYS A 229 0.61 -4.17 -0.29
N GLY A 230 1.17 -3.14 0.33
CA GLY A 230 0.43 -2.07 0.99
C GLY A 230 -0.39 -1.20 0.03
N TRP A 231 0.16 -0.87 -1.14
CA TRP A 231 -0.54 -0.08 -2.14
C TRP A 231 -1.78 -0.81 -2.65
N LEU A 232 -1.63 -2.08 -3.00
CA LEU A 232 -2.75 -2.88 -3.51
C LEU A 232 -3.86 -3.05 -2.45
N THR A 233 -3.48 -3.24 -1.19
CA THR A 233 -4.44 -3.35 -0.07
C THR A 233 -5.24 -2.05 0.09
N GLN A 234 -4.57 -0.90 0.04
CA GLN A 234 -5.24 0.41 0.09
C GLN A 234 -6.12 0.63 -1.14
N TYR A 235 -5.62 0.28 -2.34
CA TYR A 235 -6.35 0.41 -3.58
C TYR A 235 -7.63 -0.43 -3.59
N LYS A 236 -7.56 -1.71 -3.17
CA LYS A 236 -8.73 -2.59 -2.98
C LYS A 236 -9.74 -1.99 -2.00
N THR A 237 -9.26 -1.45 -0.88
CA THR A 237 -10.12 -0.83 0.15
C THR A 237 -10.85 0.41 -0.40
N ARG A 238 -10.17 1.23 -1.21
CA ARG A 238 -10.75 2.44 -1.82
C ARG A 238 -11.78 2.13 -2.91
N THR A 239 -11.48 1.14 -3.75
CA THR A 239 -12.34 0.72 -4.87
C THR A 239 -13.45 -0.24 -4.46
N GLY A 240 -13.41 -0.75 -3.22
CA GLY A 240 -14.35 -1.75 -2.73
C GLY A 240 -14.14 -3.15 -3.34
N LEU A 241 -13.01 -3.38 -4.00
CA LEU A 241 -12.69 -4.68 -4.61
C LEU A 241 -12.50 -5.74 -3.53
N LYS A 242 -13.23 -6.85 -3.65
CA LYS A 242 -13.14 -8.00 -2.75
C LYS A 242 -12.41 -9.15 -3.44
N GLU A 243 -11.53 -9.78 -2.69
CA GLU A 243 -10.84 -10.99 -3.14
C GLU A 243 -11.76 -12.19 -2.95
N MET A 244 -11.95 -12.97 -4.02
CA MET A 244 -12.74 -14.19 -4.00
C MET A 244 -11.81 -15.39 -4.22
N LYS A 245 -11.82 -16.35 -3.30
CA LYS A 245 -11.12 -17.62 -3.50
C LYS A 245 -11.91 -18.47 -4.48
N HIS A 246 -11.32 -18.76 -5.63
CA HIS A 246 -11.90 -19.71 -6.58
C HIS A 246 -11.47 -21.13 -6.20
N HIS A 247 -12.44 -22.00 -5.90
CA HIS A 247 -12.18 -23.42 -5.69
C HIS A 247 -12.09 -24.13 -7.06
N GLY A 248 -10.90 -24.64 -7.37
CA GLY A 248 -10.42 -24.89 -8.73
C GLY A 248 -10.97 -26.11 -9.50
N LYS A 249 -11.94 -26.88 -8.99
CA LYS A 249 -12.49 -28.02 -9.77
C LYS A 249 -13.84 -27.71 -10.45
N ALA A 250 -14.61 -26.75 -9.97
CA ALA A 250 -15.93 -26.46 -10.51
C ALA A 250 -15.91 -25.82 -11.91
N ALA A 251 -14.84 -25.09 -12.25
CA ALA A 251 -14.71 -24.37 -13.52
C ALA A 251 -14.03 -25.19 -14.66
N SER A 252 -13.50 -26.38 -14.35
CA SER A 252 -12.82 -27.23 -15.35
C SER A 252 -13.80 -28.02 -16.22
N VAL A 253 -15.05 -28.17 -15.77
CA VAL A 253 -16.08 -28.93 -16.48
C VAL A 253 -16.78 -28.01 -17.49
N ALA A 254 -16.82 -28.41 -18.76
CA ALA A 254 -17.53 -27.67 -19.79
C ALA A 254 -19.02 -27.50 -19.43
N SER A 255 -19.58 -26.29 -19.60
CA SER A 255 -21.00 -26.00 -19.32
C SER A 255 -21.94 -27.04 -19.95
N LYS A 256 -21.63 -27.42 -21.20
CA LYS A 256 -22.39 -28.43 -21.95
C LYS A 256 -22.50 -29.79 -21.25
N THR A 257 -21.51 -30.18 -20.45
CA THR A 257 -21.54 -31.42 -19.66
C THR A 257 -22.42 -31.24 -18.43
N VAL A 258 -22.29 -30.11 -17.72
CA VAL A 258 -23.13 -29.78 -16.55
C VAL A 258 -24.61 -29.71 -16.94
N ASP A 259 -24.92 -29.09 -18.08
CA ASP A 259 -26.27 -28.93 -18.59
C ASP A 259 -26.94 -30.27 -18.95
N LYS A 260 -26.15 -31.29 -19.30
CA LYS A 260 -26.62 -32.67 -19.55
C LYS A 260 -26.75 -33.50 -18.28
N GLU A 261 -25.78 -33.38 -17.37
CA GLU A 261 -25.76 -34.19 -16.15
C GLU A 261 -26.79 -33.73 -15.11
N ARG A 262 -27.09 -32.42 -15.05
CA ARG A 262 -28.08 -31.86 -14.13
C ARG A 262 -29.48 -32.48 -14.28
N PRO A 263 -30.10 -32.54 -15.48
CA PRO A 263 -31.40 -33.20 -15.64
C PRO A 263 -31.33 -34.70 -15.39
N ARG A 264 -30.24 -35.38 -15.77
CA ARG A 264 -30.04 -36.82 -15.51
C ARG A 264 -30.09 -37.16 -14.02
N ILE A 265 -29.39 -36.37 -13.19
CA ILE A 265 -29.38 -36.56 -11.73
C ILE A 265 -30.75 -36.22 -11.13
N GLN A 266 -31.41 -35.15 -11.60
CA GLN A 266 -32.77 -34.81 -11.14
C GLN A 266 -33.79 -35.92 -11.47
N GLU A 267 -33.69 -36.54 -12.64
CA GLU A 267 -34.54 -37.66 -13.02
C GLU A 267 -34.27 -38.88 -12.14
N LEU A 268 -33.00 -39.17 -11.83
CA LEU A 268 -32.61 -40.26 -10.92
C LEU A 268 -33.19 -40.06 -9.52
N ILE A 269 -33.10 -38.84 -8.97
CA ILE A 269 -33.66 -38.50 -7.65
C ILE A 269 -35.18 -38.73 -7.64
N LYS A 270 -35.89 -38.29 -8.69
CA LYS A 270 -37.33 -38.49 -8.82
C LYS A 270 -37.71 -39.96 -8.96
N LYS A 271 -36.96 -40.74 -9.74
CA LYS A 271 -37.21 -42.17 -9.96
C LYS A 271 -36.99 -43.01 -8.70
N CYS A 272 -35.93 -42.72 -7.96
CA CYS A 272 -35.56 -43.49 -6.77
C CYS A 272 -36.24 -42.98 -5.48
N GLY A 273 -36.96 -41.86 -5.53
CA GLY A 273 -37.72 -41.33 -4.39
C GLY A 273 -36.85 -40.86 -3.22
N TYR A 274 -35.60 -40.45 -3.47
CA TYR A 274 -34.71 -39.96 -2.42
C TYR A 274 -35.26 -38.67 -1.82
N GLN A 275 -35.29 -38.58 -0.49
CA GLN A 275 -35.61 -37.34 0.20
C GLN A 275 -34.39 -36.42 0.20
N LEU A 276 -34.61 -35.11 0.32
CA LEU A 276 -33.51 -34.12 0.35
C LEU A 276 -32.53 -34.36 1.50
N CYS A 277 -32.96 -34.99 2.60
CA CYS A 277 -32.10 -35.35 3.73
C CYS A 277 -31.12 -36.51 3.42
N ASP A 278 -31.38 -37.28 2.36
CA ASP A 278 -30.55 -38.44 1.98
C ASP A 278 -29.56 -38.11 0.84
N ILE A 279 -29.55 -36.86 0.36
CA ILE A 279 -28.68 -36.39 -0.71
C ILE A 279 -27.49 -35.67 -0.09
N PHE A 280 -26.35 -36.36 -0.05
CA PHE A 280 -25.11 -35.83 0.48
C PHE A 280 -24.20 -35.33 -0.65
N ASN A 281 -23.64 -34.14 -0.49
CA ASN A 281 -22.57 -33.66 -1.36
C ASN A 281 -21.23 -34.20 -0.83
N ALA A 282 -20.69 -35.22 -1.50
CA ALA A 282 -19.36 -35.73 -1.22
C ALA A 282 -18.41 -35.26 -2.33
N ASP A 283 -17.52 -34.33 -2.01
CA ASP A 283 -16.35 -34.01 -2.83
C ASP A 283 -15.07 -34.38 -2.06
N GLU A 284 -13.94 -34.44 -2.75
CA GLU A 284 -12.64 -34.87 -2.19
C GLU A 284 -12.13 -33.98 -1.01
N SER A 285 -12.87 -32.97 -0.57
CA SER A 285 -12.44 -32.02 0.46
C SER A 285 -12.68 -32.49 1.90
N SER A 286 -13.37 -33.62 2.13
CA SER A 286 -13.90 -33.96 3.46
C SER A 286 -13.08 -34.96 4.30
N LEU A 287 -11.79 -35.16 4.00
CA LEU A 287 -10.89 -36.01 4.79
C LEU A 287 -9.69 -35.23 5.34
N PHE A 288 -9.89 -34.56 6.47
CA PHE A 288 -8.80 -34.11 7.34
C PHE A 288 -8.77 -35.03 8.56
N TYR A 289 -7.91 -36.05 8.55
CA TYR A 289 -7.53 -36.73 9.78
C TYR A 289 -6.40 -35.93 10.45
N ALA A 290 -6.64 -35.54 11.70
CA ALA A 290 -5.73 -34.80 12.58
C ALA A 290 -4.65 -35.72 13.18
#